data_AF-A0A258MVR1-F1
#
_entry.id   AF-A0A258MVR1-F1
#
_cell.length_a   1.000
_cell.length_b   1.000
_cell.length_c   1.000
_cell.angle_alpha   90.00
_cell.angle_beta   90.00
_cell.angle_gamma   90.00
#
_symmetry.space_group_name_H-M   'P 1'
#
loop_
_entity.id
_entity.type
_entity.pdbx_description
1 polymer ?
#
loop_
_entity_poly.entity_id
_entity_poly.type
_entity_poly.pdbx_seq_one_letter_code
_entity_poly.pdbx_strand_id
1 'polypeptide(L)'
;RIYLVGISNGGFMVERMACEHAETFAAYAVIMATAPANVRETCRPARAVPIMFIHGTADPVIGWDGFWTPLGATLSAPDSAALFAKANGCGGTQVTELPDLAPYDGTRISVRRWEGCRDNAEVALYRVERGGHQPPARVETTGELAQPFLGLRSQDMDSGEEIWAFFSRFSLAPPPVAGALPGGPIPAPGAPARPAPAAGGARDVPLPMPSPVRNSQAVKPAGGP
;
A
#
# COMPACT_ATOMS: atom_id res chain seq x y z
N ARG A 1 -1.67 1.78 15.96
CA ARG A 1 -0.68 1.61 14.86
C ARG A 1 -1.10 0.37 14.09
N ILE A 2 -1.59 0.51 12.86
CA ILE A 2 -1.96 -0.61 12.00
C ILE A 2 -1.12 -0.46 10.73
N TYR A 3 -0.51 -1.55 10.28
CA TYR A 3 0.37 -1.59 9.11
C TYR A 3 -0.10 -2.70 8.17
N LEU A 4 0.28 -2.63 6.90
CA LEU A 4 -0.06 -3.65 5.91
C LEU A 4 1.19 -4.11 5.17
N VAL A 5 1.41 -5.42 5.14
CA VAL A 5 2.48 -6.06 4.38
C VAL A 5 1.89 -7.17 3.53
N GLY A 6 2.42 -7.37 2.34
CA GLY A 6 2.02 -8.48 1.48
C GLY A 6 3.12 -8.93 0.54
N ILE A 7 3.08 -10.22 0.22
CA ILE A 7 4.02 -10.94 -0.63
C ILE A 7 3.32 -11.32 -1.93
N SER A 8 3.96 -11.08 -3.08
CA SER A 8 3.48 -11.53 -4.40
C SER A 8 2.06 -11.01 -4.68
N ASN A 9 1.06 -11.88 -4.79
CA ASN A 9 -0.35 -11.47 -4.90
C ASN A 9 -0.83 -10.56 -3.75
N GLY A 10 -0.34 -10.80 -2.53
CA GLY A 10 -0.58 -9.92 -1.39
C GLY A 10 0.09 -8.55 -1.57
N GLY A 11 1.22 -8.48 -2.26
CA GLY A 11 1.91 -7.24 -2.61
C GLY A 11 1.08 -6.37 -3.57
N PHE A 12 0.48 -6.95 -4.61
CA PHE A 12 -0.45 -6.21 -5.47
C PHE A 12 -1.65 -5.66 -4.69
N MET A 13 -2.16 -6.43 -3.72
CA MET A 13 -3.22 -5.97 -2.82
C MET A 13 -2.76 -4.82 -1.94
N VAL A 14 -1.53 -4.86 -1.40
CA VAL A 14 -0.96 -3.76 -0.60
C VAL A 14 -0.88 -2.49 -1.43
N GLU A 15 -0.38 -2.56 -2.68
CA GLU A 15 -0.29 -1.39 -3.56
C GLU A 15 -1.68 -0.79 -3.85
N ARG A 16 -2.69 -1.65 -4.09
CA ARG A 16 -4.08 -1.20 -4.24
C ARG A 16 -4.59 -0.50 -2.97
N MET A 17 -4.38 -1.10 -1.79
CA MET A 17 -4.80 -0.51 -0.52
C MET A 17 -4.07 0.79 -0.20
N ALA A 18 -2.80 0.92 -0.59
CA ALA A 18 -2.05 2.16 -0.47
C ALA A 18 -2.62 3.28 -1.36
N CYS A 19 -3.12 2.94 -2.55
CA CYS A 19 -3.76 3.89 -3.45
C CYS A 19 -5.19 4.26 -3.03
N GLU A 20 -6.03 3.28 -2.68
CA GLU A 20 -7.47 3.45 -2.47
C GLU A 20 -7.84 3.75 -1.00
N HIS A 21 -7.01 3.35 -0.04
CA HIS A 21 -7.31 3.37 1.41
C HIS A 21 -6.12 3.84 2.26
N ALA A 22 -5.45 4.91 1.80
CA ALA A 22 -4.24 5.49 2.40
C ALA A 22 -4.42 5.93 3.88
N GLU A 23 -5.65 6.19 4.29
CA GLU A 23 -6.07 6.59 5.63
C GLU A 23 -6.18 5.43 6.64
N THR A 24 -6.13 4.17 6.16
CA THR A 24 -6.35 3.00 7.02
C THR A 24 -5.06 2.53 7.70
N PHE A 25 -3.94 2.52 6.99
CA PHE A 25 -2.67 1.98 7.48
C PHE A 25 -1.61 3.06 7.59
N ALA A 26 -0.81 2.98 8.66
CA ALA A 26 0.22 3.96 8.95
C ALA A 26 1.42 3.85 8.01
N ALA A 27 1.74 2.64 7.55
CA ALA A 27 2.79 2.34 6.58
C ALA A 27 2.51 1.01 5.88
N TYR A 28 3.14 0.82 4.72
CA TYR A 28 2.92 -0.30 3.82
C TYR A 28 4.24 -0.97 3.42
N ALA A 29 4.23 -2.28 3.21
CA ALA A 29 5.39 -3.01 2.67
C ALA A 29 4.95 -3.98 1.57
N VAL A 30 5.60 -3.86 0.42
CA VAL A 30 5.33 -4.65 -0.78
C VAL A 30 6.54 -5.54 -1.04
N ILE A 31 6.33 -6.84 -1.09
CA ILE A 31 7.41 -7.80 -1.34
C ILE A 31 7.09 -8.57 -2.62
N MET A 32 8.03 -8.59 -3.57
CA MET A 32 7.95 -9.36 -4.82
C MET A 32 6.66 -9.08 -5.63
N ALA A 33 6.27 -7.81 -5.72
CA ALA A 33 5.13 -7.36 -6.51
C ALA A 33 5.42 -6.00 -7.12
N THR A 34 4.76 -5.70 -8.24
CA THR A 34 4.90 -4.43 -8.94
C THR A 34 3.53 -3.84 -9.33
N ALA A 35 3.36 -2.54 -9.12
CA ALA A 35 2.15 -1.80 -9.48
C ALA A 35 1.58 -2.19 -10.85
N PRO A 36 0.28 -2.53 -10.95
CA PRO A 36 -0.39 -2.64 -12.23
C PRO A 36 -0.27 -1.35 -13.05
N ALA A 37 0.02 -1.44 -14.34
CA ALA A 37 0.35 -0.27 -15.16
C ALA A 37 -0.80 0.75 -15.24
N ASN A 38 -2.05 0.28 -15.17
CA ASN A 38 -3.25 1.12 -15.14
C ASN A 38 -3.38 1.98 -13.87
N VAL A 39 -2.69 1.63 -12.77
CA VAL A 39 -2.72 2.46 -11.55
C VAL A 39 -1.85 3.71 -11.65
N ARG A 40 -0.95 3.80 -12.64
CA ARG A 40 -0.07 4.96 -12.85
C ARG A 40 -0.84 6.29 -13.00
N GLU A 41 -2.03 6.24 -13.59
CA GLU A 41 -2.84 7.44 -13.85
C GLU A 41 -3.97 7.64 -12.84
N THR A 42 -4.35 6.58 -12.13
CA THR A 42 -5.53 6.55 -11.26
C THR A 42 -5.18 6.56 -9.77
N CYS A 43 -3.98 6.10 -9.38
CA CYS A 43 -3.54 6.12 -7.99
C CYS A 43 -3.38 7.55 -7.49
N ARG A 44 -4.32 7.99 -6.64
CA ARG A 44 -4.32 9.29 -5.97
C ARG A 44 -4.63 9.10 -4.48
N PRO A 45 -3.66 8.64 -3.67
CA PRO A 45 -3.84 8.44 -2.24
C PRO A 45 -4.36 9.70 -1.54
N ALA A 46 -5.28 9.54 -0.57
CA ALA A 46 -5.85 10.66 0.18
C ALA A 46 -4.83 11.40 1.09
N ARG A 47 -3.67 10.78 1.34
CA ARG A 47 -2.55 11.33 2.10
C ARG A 47 -1.22 10.82 1.55
N ALA A 48 -0.10 11.41 1.98
CA ALA A 48 1.21 10.83 1.69
C ALA A 48 1.37 9.47 2.41
N VAL A 49 1.90 8.47 1.71
CA VAL A 49 1.91 7.06 2.10
C VAL A 49 3.34 6.57 2.35
N PRO A 50 3.75 6.33 3.60
CA PRO A 50 5.02 5.67 3.87
C PRO A 50 4.97 4.24 3.34
N ILE A 51 5.85 3.89 2.41
CA ILE A 51 5.83 2.58 1.76
C ILE A 51 7.23 2.09 1.40
N MET A 52 7.49 0.81 1.66
CA MET A 52 8.73 0.16 1.24
C MET A 52 8.47 -1.01 0.30
N PHE A 53 9.42 -1.25 -0.60
CA PHE A 53 9.41 -2.33 -1.58
C PHE A 53 10.64 -3.22 -1.38
N ILE A 54 10.48 -4.53 -1.52
CA ILE A 54 11.59 -5.49 -1.56
C ILE A 54 11.40 -6.37 -2.79
N HIS A 55 12.33 -6.35 -3.73
CA HIS A 55 12.17 -7.06 -5.01
C HIS A 55 13.50 -7.60 -5.54
N GLY A 56 13.47 -8.82 -6.07
CA GLY A 56 14.62 -9.49 -6.67
C GLY A 56 14.83 -9.10 -8.13
N THR A 57 16.07 -8.83 -8.55
CA THR A 57 16.35 -8.49 -9.96
C THR A 57 16.23 -9.69 -10.91
N ALA A 58 16.30 -10.91 -10.37
CA ALA A 58 16.17 -12.16 -11.10
C ALA A 58 14.91 -12.94 -10.68
N ASP A 59 13.88 -12.25 -10.19
CA ASP A 59 12.59 -12.83 -9.86
C ASP A 59 11.94 -13.45 -11.11
N PRO A 60 11.79 -14.80 -11.17
CA PRO A 60 11.26 -15.49 -12.35
C PRO A 60 9.72 -15.45 -12.43
N VAL A 61 9.05 -14.98 -11.38
CA VAL A 61 7.58 -14.96 -11.29
C VAL A 61 7.06 -13.56 -11.60
N ILE A 62 7.55 -12.55 -10.88
CA ILE A 62 7.22 -11.14 -11.09
C ILE A 62 8.50 -10.39 -11.44
N GLY A 63 8.73 -10.20 -12.74
CA GLY A 63 9.97 -9.60 -13.24
C GLY A 63 10.23 -8.20 -12.67
N TRP A 64 11.51 -7.91 -12.39
CA TRP A 64 11.98 -6.60 -11.92
C TRP A 64 11.58 -5.45 -12.85
N ASP A 65 11.62 -5.70 -14.17
CA ASP A 65 11.25 -4.72 -15.19
C ASP A 65 9.73 -4.68 -15.46
N GLY A 66 8.95 -5.42 -14.67
CA GLY A 66 7.52 -5.65 -14.88
C GLY A 66 7.28 -6.77 -15.88
N PHE A 67 6.00 -6.99 -16.20
CA PHE A 67 5.59 -7.95 -17.21
C PHE A 67 4.35 -7.47 -17.97
N TRP A 68 4.09 -8.11 -19.11
CA TRP A 68 2.90 -7.87 -19.91
C TRP A 68 2.20 -9.18 -20.23
N THR A 69 0.87 -9.18 -20.13
CA THR A 69 -0.02 -10.26 -20.56
C THR A 69 -1.22 -9.66 -21.29
N PRO A 70 -2.01 -10.46 -22.03
CA PRO A 70 -3.29 -10.00 -22.57
C PRO A 70 -4.28 -9.48 -21.51
N LEU A 71 -4.12 -9.85 -20.24
CA LEU A 71 -4.97 -9.42 -19.14
C LEU A 71 -4.51 -8.10 -18.49
N GLY A 72 -3.31 -7.63 -18.83
CA GLY A 72 -2.75 -6.40 -18.27
C GLY A 72 -1.23 -6.42 -18.20
N ALA A 73 -0.67 -5.30 -17.77
CA ALA A 73 0.75 -5.09 -17.59
C ALA A 73 1.04 -4.57 -16.20
N THR A 74 2.28 -4.74 -15.73
CA THR A 74 2.79 -4.09 -14.53
C THR A 74 3.90 -3.11 -14.86
N LEU A 75 4.17 -2.21 -13.93
CA LEU A 75 5.35 -1.36 -13.95
C LEU A 75 6.59 -2.18 -13.55
N SER A 76 7.77 -1.61 -13.77
CA SER A 76 9.00 -2.09 -13.15
C SER A 76 8.98 -1.81 -11.65
N ALA A 77 9.71 -2.58 -10.85
CA ALA A 77 9.83 -2.34 -9.40
C ALA A 77 10.33 -0.91 -9.06
N PRO A 78 11.33 -0.34 -9.78
CA PRO A 78 11.67 1.08 -9.65
C PRO A 78 10.52 2.04 -9.94
N ASP A 79 9.74 1.78 -10.98
CA ASP A 79 8.62 2.64 -11.37
C ASP A 79 7.43 2.52 -10.40
N SER A 80 7.20 1.34 -9.81
CA SER A 80 6.22 1.13 -8.74
C SER A 80 6.57 1.94 -7.50
N ALA A 81 7.83 1.93 -7.07
CA ALA A 81 8.27 2.78 -5.97
C ALA A 81 8.20 4.27 -6.33
N ALA A 82 8.61 4.65 -7.55
CA ALA A 82 8.56 6.02 -8.03
C ALA A 82 7.12 6.58 -8.12
N LEU A 83 6.12 5.73 -8.38
CA LEU A 83 4.71 6.11 -8.34
C LEU A 83 4.33 6.71 -6.99
N PHE A 84 4.68 6.02 -5.90
CA PHE A 84 4.40 6.50 -4.54
C PHE A 84 5.31 7.66 -4.14
N ALA A 85 6.57 7.67 -4.56
CA ALA A 85 7.45 8.81 -4.30
C ALA A 85 6.92 10.10 -4.94
N LYS A 86 6.40 10.00 -6.17
CA LYS A 86 5.70 11.11 -6.85
C LYS A 86 4.43 11.49 -6.10
N ALA A 87 3.60 10.51 -5.71
CA ALA A 87 2.38 10.78 -4.93
C ALA A 87 2.69 11.50 -3.61
N ASN A 88 3.78 11.13 -2.93
CA ASN A 88 4.24 11.73 -1.68
C ASN A 88 4.97 13.07 -1.87
N GLY A 89 5.28 13.46 -3.11
CA GLY A 89 6.00 14.69 -3.42
C GLY A 89 7.43 14.71 -2.89
N CYS A 90 8.13 13.59 -2.94
CA CYS A 90 9.52 13.49 -2.51
C CYS A 90 10.46 14.30 -3.43
N GLY A 91 11.50 14.91 -2.85
CA GLY A 91 12.38 15.85 -3.54
C GLY A 91 13.74 15.29 -3.97
N GLY A 92 14.23 14.23 -3.33
CA GLY A 92 15.55 13.65 -3.61
C GLY A 92 15.60 12.14 -3.41
N THR A 93 16.71 11.53 -3.81
CA THR A 93 16.99 10.10 -3.61
C THR A 93 18.40 9.85 -3.10
N GLN A 94 18.54 8.83 -2.26
CA GLN A 94 19.81 8.26 -1.82
C GLN A 94 19.83 6.77 -2.15
N VAL A 95 20.97 6.25 -2.60
CA VAL A 95 21.21 4.82 -2.77
C VAL A 95 22.35 4.38 -1.85
N THR A 96 22.14 3.31 -1.10
CA THR A 96 23.12 2.73 -0.18
C THR A 96 23.20 1.22 -0.36
N GLU A 97 24.40 0.67 -0.43
CA GLU A 97 24.61 -0.78 -0.33
C GLU A 97 24.47 -1.24 1.12
N LEU A 98 23.84 -2.39 1.35
CA LEU A 98 23.85 -3.06 2.64
C LEU A 98 25.11 -3.92 2.79
N PRO A 99 25.55 -4.21 4.03
CA PRO A 99 26.61 -5.18 4.26
C PRO A 99 26.26 -6.57 3.68
N ASP A 100 27.24 -7.16 3.00
CA ASP A 100 27.21 -8.55 2.53
C ASP A 100 27.57 -9.49 3.69
N LEU A 101 26.57 -9.98 4.40
CA LEU A 101 26.72 -10.84 5.57
C LEU A 101 26.83 -12.32 5.18
N ALA A 102 26.36 -12.69 3.99
CA ALA A 102 26.39 -14.04 3.46
C ALA A 102 27.07 -14.08 2.07
N PRO A 103 28.40 -13.93 2.00
CA PRO A 103 29.14 -13.72 0.75
C PRO A 103 29.03 -14.84 -0.30
N TYR A 104 28.52 -16.01 0.09
CA TYR A 104 28.39 -17.19 -0.76
C TYR A 104 26.95 -17.44 -1.24
N ASP A 105 25.97 -16.62 -0.88
CA ASP A 105 24.59 -16.74 -1.37
C ASP A 105 24.42 -16.23 -2.82
N GLY A 106 25.43 -15.50 -3.32
CA GLY A 106 25.48 -14.99 -4.69
C GLY A 106 24.62 -13.76 -4.96
N THR A 107 24.09 -13.12 -3.91
CA THR A 107 23.22 -11.94 -3.99
C THR A 107 23.88 -10.72 -3.36
N ARG A 108 23.33 -9.53 -3.60
CA ARG A 108 23.68 -8.29 -2.88
C ARG A 108 22.43 -7.45 -2.71
N ILE A 109 22.38 -6.61 -1.68
CA ILE A 109 21.23 -5.72 -1.46
C ILE A 109 21.66 -4.26 -1.48
N SER A 110 21.00 -3.47 -2.33
CA SER A 110 21.04 -2.01 -2.28
C SER A 110 19.67 -1.46 -1.93
N VAL A 111 19.64 -0.32 -1.25
CA VAL A 111 18.40 0.38 -0.90
C VAL A 111 18.41 1.75 -1.53
N ARG A 112 17.38 2.04 -2.32
CA ARG A 112 17.06 3.39 -2.77
C ARG A 112 16.00 3.98 -1.84
N ARG A 113 16.29 5.11 -1.21
CA ARG A 113 15.33 5.89 -0.41
C ARG A 113 15.00 7.18 -1.10
N TRP A 114 13.72 7.54 -1.11
CA TRP A 114 13.24 8.86 -1.51
C TRP A 114 13.01 9.71 -0.27
N GLU A 115 13.60 10.90 -0.25
CA GLU A 115 13.63 11.80 0.89
C GLU A 115 12.92 13.12 0.60
N GLY A 116 12.70 13.91 1.65
CA GLY A 116 11.98 15.20 1.54
C GLY A 116 10.51 15.03 1.12
N CYS A 117 9.91 13.89 1.45
CA CYS A 117 8.51 13.59 1.16
C CYS A 117 7.56 14.37 2.10
N ARG A 118 6.36 14.70 1.63
CA ARG A 118 5.32 15.29 2.48
C ARG A 118 5.00 14.37 3.66
N ASP A 119 4.70 14.96 4.81
CA ASP A 119 4.38 14.27 6.06
C ASP A 119 5.45 13.24 6.50
N ASN A 120 6.70 13.44 6.07
CA ASN A 120 7.80 12.49 6.26
C ASN A 120 7.50 11.08 5.70
N ALA A 121 6.59 10.96 4.72
CA ALA A 121 6.19 9.69 4.13
C ALA A 121 7.27 9.15 3.18
N GLU A 122 8.35 8.65 3.77
CA GLU A 122 9.48 8.04 3.08
C GLU A 122 9.02 6.90 2.16
N VAL A 123 9.67 6.78 1.00
CA VAL A 123 9.56 5.62 0.12
C VAL A 123 10.91 4.94 0.05
N ALA A 124 10.94 3.61 0.14
CA ALA A 124 12.17 2.83 0.02
C ALA A 124 12.00 1.67 -0.97
N LEU A 125 13.04 1.35 -1.72
CA LEU A 125 13.12 0.19 -2.60
C LEU A 125 14.41 -0.57 -2.32
N TYR A 126 14.27 -1.77 -1.76
CA TYR A 126 15.32 -2.74 -1.58
C TYR A 126 15.44 -3.57 -2.86
N ARG A 127 16.54 -3.37 -3.58
CA ARG A 127 16.93 -4.12 -4.76
C ARG A 127 17.80 -5.29 -4.32
N VAL A 128 17.28 -6.50 -4.47
CA VAL A 128 18.04 -7.73 -4.22
C VAL A 128 18.65 -8.19 -5.54
N GLU A 129 19.90 -7.82 -5.76
CA GLU A 129 20.65 -8.19 -6.96
C GLU A 129 20.79 -9.71 -7.04
N ARG A 130 20.43 -10.28 -8.20
CA ARG A 130 20.30 -11.72 -8.47
C ARG A 130 19.30 -12.46 -7.56
N GLY A 131 18.60 -11.76 -6.68
CA GLY A 131 17.53 -12.31 -5.86
C GLY A 131 16.34 -12.73 -6.72
N GLY A 132 15.69 -13.80 -6.31
CA GLY A 132 14.50 -14.35 -6.95
C GLY A 132 13.19 -13.92 -6.30
N HIS A 133 12.14 -14.71 -6.53
CA HIS A 133 10.83 -14.63 -5.90
C HIS A 133 10.84 -15.22 -4.47
N GLN A 134 11.78 -14.75 -3.63
CA GLN A 134 11.84 -15.08 -2.21
C GLN A 134 12.15 -13.85 -1.36
N PRO A 135 11.49 -13.67 -0.20
CA PRO A 135 11.90 -12.62 0.73
C PRO A 135 13.29 -12.97 1.28
N PRO A 136 14.20 -11.98 1.38
CA PRO A 136 15.44 -12.14 2.12
C PRO A 136 15.19 -12.60 3.57
N ALA A 137 15.95 -13.59 4.01
CA ALA A 137 15.90 -14.14 5.36
C ALA A 137 17.29 -14.66 5.73
N ARG A 138 17.73 -14.43 6.97
CA ARG A 138 19.06 -14.84 7.47
C ARG A 138 19.24 -16.35 7.58
N VAL A 139 18.14 -17.09 7.52
CA VAL A 139 18.11 -18.55 7.56
C VAL A 139 17.44 -19.07 6.30
N GLU A 140 17.91 -20.22 5.81
CA GLU A 140 17.25 -20.88 4.70
C GLU A 140 15.89 -21.40 5.17
N THR A 141 14.81 -20.82 4.66
CA THR A 141 13.43 -21.18 5.02
C THR A 141 12.70 -21.93 3.90
N THR A 142 13.31 -22.02 2.71
CA THR A 142 12.72 -22.73 1.57
C THR A 142 13.62 -23.92 1.27
N GLY A 143 13.04 -25.12 1.17
CA GLY A 143 13.82 -26.30 0.80
C GLY A 143 14.53 -26.10 -0.55
N GLU A 144 15.74 -26.65 -0.67
CA GLU A 144 16.60 -26.54 -1.87
C GLU A 144 15.84 -26.88 -3.17
N LEU A 145 14.84 -27.75 -3.09
CA LEU A 145 14.00 -28.18 -4.22
C LEU A 145 13.17 -27.05 -4.86
N ALA A 146 12.89 -25.95 -4.16
CA ALA A 146 12.11 -24.84 -4.69
C ALA A 146 12.98 -23.74 -5.32
N GLN A 147 14.29 -23.72 -5.02
CA GLN A 147 15.23 -22.71 -5.51
C GLN A 147 15.27 -22.62 -7.05
N PRO A 148 15.22 -23.72 -7.83
CA PRO A 148 15.18 -23.64 -9.29
C PRO A 148 13.96 -22.89 -9.84
N PHE A 149 12.85 -22.81 -9.09
CA PHE A 149 11.61 -22.15 -9.50
C PHE A 149 11.47 -20.74 -8.94
N LEU A 150 12.02 -20.49 -7.76
CA LEU A 150 11.91 -19.21 -7.07
C LEU A 150 13.15 -18.34 -7.21
N GLY A 151 14.27 -18.85 -7.73
CA GLY A 151 15.54 -18.14 -7.78
C GLY A 151 16.24 -18.04 -6.41
N LEU A 152 17.33 -17.28 -6.35
CA LEU A 152 18.17 -17.18 -5.16
C LEU A 152 17.47 -16.39 -4.05
N ARG A 153 17.64 -16.83 -2.80
CA ARG A 153 17.30 -16.04 -1.61
C ARG A 153 18.57 -15.33 -1.14
N SER A 154 18.44 -14.05 -0.81
CA SER A 154 19.48 -13.33 -0.08
C SER A 154 19.39 -13.60 1.41
N GLN A 155 20.53 -13.79 2.06
CA GLN A 155 20.70 -13.99 3.49
C GLN A 155 21.32 -12.76 4.19
N ASP A 156 21.57 -11.68 3.45
CA ASP A 156 22.15 -10.42 3.94
C ASP A 156 21.24 -9.63 4.88
N MET A 157 19.92 -9.85 4.80
CA MET A 157 18.93 -9.18 5.66
C MET A 157 17.79 -10.12 6.05
N ASP A 158 17.08 -9.78 7.12
CA ASP A 158 15.78 -10.36 7.41
C ASP A 158 14.66 -9.37 7.02
N SER A 159 13.79 -9.78 6.10
CA SER A 159 12.72 -8.90 5.61
C SER A 159 11.76 -8.46 6.72
N GLY A 160 11.48 -9.32 7.70
CA GLY A 160 10.59 -8.99 8.81
C GLY A 160 11.19 -7.94 9.74
N GLU A 161 12.48 -8.08 10.06
CA GLU A 161 13.22 -7.09 10.87
C GLU A 161 13.25 -5.72 10.17
N GLU A 162 13.60 -5.68 8.89
CA GLU A 162 13.67 -4.44 8.10
C GLU A 162 12.30 -3.77 7.95
N ILE A 163 11.25 -4.55 7.70
CA ILE A 163 9.88 -4.04 7.59
C ILE A 163 9.41 -3.46 8.92
N TRP A 164 9.71 -4.14 10.05
CA TRP A 164 9.38 -3.61 11.36
C TRP A 164 10.14 -2.32 11.68
N ALA A 165 11.45 -2.28 11.37
CA ALA A 165 12.26 -1.08 11.54
C ALA A 165 11.68 0.10 10.76
N PHE A 166 11.25 -0.12 9.52
CA PHE A 166 10.54 0.89 8.72
C PHE A 166 9.19 1.29 9.34
N PHE A 167 8.30 0.33 9.63
CA PHE A 167 6.96 0.58 10.15
C PHE A 167 6.95 1.32 11.49
N SER A 168 7.86 0.98 12.39
CA SER A 168 7.90 1.51 13.75
C SER A 168 8.06 3.04 13.82
N ARG A 169 8.55 3.65 12.73
CA ARG A 169 8.71 5.10 12.53
C ARG A 169 7.40 5.84 12.23
N PHE A 170 6.35 5.13 11.84
CA PHE A 170 5.11 5.73 11.36
C PHE A 170 3.92 5.41 12.25
N SER A 171 3.04 6.41 12.43
CA SER A 171 1.76 6.25 13.12
C SER A 171 0.70 7.15 12.49
N LEU A 172 -0.52 6.63 12.39
CA LEU A 172 -1.69 7.43 12.13
C LEU A 172 -2.37 7.79 13.44
N ALA A 173 -2.90 9.01 13.50
CA ALA A 173 -3.86 9.37 14.54
C ALA A 173 -5.05 8.39 14.42
N PRO A 174 -5.62 7.93 15.54
CA PRO A 174 -6.82 7.12 15.48
C PRO A 174 -7.89 7.89 14.69
N PRO A 175 -8.69 7.20 13.86
CA PRO A 175 -9.82 7.84 13.20
C PRO A 175 -10.69 8.50 14.29
N PRO A 176 -11.26 9.71 14.03
CA PRO A 176 -12.17 10.32 14.98
C PRO A 176 -13.27 9.31 15.30
N VAL A 177 -13.42 8.97 16.59
CA VAL A 177 -14.41 8.01 17.05
C VAL A 177 -15.78 8.57 16.67
N ALA A 178 -16.42 7.97 15.67
CA ALA A 178 -17.78 8.31 15.31
C ALA A 178 -18.69 8.03 16.52
N GLY A 179 -19.15 9.08 17.18
CA GLY A 179 -20.03 8.98 18.35
C GLY A 179 -19.46 9.45 19.68
N ALA A 180 -18.32 10.16 19.73
CA ALA A 180 -17.98 10.94 20.91
C ALA A 180 -19.00 12.07 21.08
N LEU A 181 -20.12 11.78 21.78
CA LEU A 181 -21.00 12.82 22.31
C LEU A 181 -20.13 13.78 23.13
N PRO A 182 -20.36 15.11 23.03
CA PRO A 182 -19.59 16.07 23.80
C PRO A 182 -19.64 15.66 25.28
N GLY A 183 -18.47 15.38 25.84
CA GLY A 183 -18.32 14.85 27.20
C GLY A 183 -18.84 15.82 28.23
N GLY A 184 -20.12 15.69 28.57
CA GLY A 184 -20.64 16.15 29.85
C GLY A 184 -20.05 15.29 30.96
N PRO A 185 -19.80 15.85 32.16
CA PRO A 185 -19.25 15.08 33.27
C PRO A 185 -20.12 13.87 33.61
N ILE A 186 -19.47 12.71 33.80
CA ILE A 186 -20.11 11.47 34.23
C ILE A 186 -20.73 11.73 35.62
N PRO A 187 -22.05 11.51 35.81
CA PRO A 187 -22.66 11.71 37.12
C PRO A 187 -22.14 10.65 38.10
N ALA A 188 -21.82 11.08 39.32
CA ALA A 188 -21.38 10.21 40.39
C ALA A 188 -22.44 9.14 40.74
N PRO A 189 -22.03 7.96 41.26
CA PRO A 189 -22.97 6.90 41.60
C PRO A 189 -23.92 7.40 42.70
N GLY A 190 -25.24 7.35 42.44
CA GLY A 190 -26.27 7.70 43.43
C GLY A 190 -27.14 8.93 43.11
N ALA A 191 -26.96 9.58 41.95
CA ALA A 191 -27.90 10.63 41.53
C ALA A 191 -29.25 10.01 41.09
N PRO A 192 -30.41 10.57 41.53
CA PRO A 192 -31.71 10.05 41.13
C PRO A 192 -31.89 10.21 39.60
N ALA A 193 -32.39 9.16 38.96
CA ALA A 193 -32.67 9.16 37.53
C ALA A 193 -33.62 10.32 37.18
N ARG A 194 -33.22 11.15 36.21
CA ARG A 194 -34.12 12.17 35.65
C ARG A 194 -35.32 11.48 34.98
N PRO A 195 -36.54 12.00 35.14
CA PRO A 195 -37.70 11.46 34.45
C PRO A 195 -37.52 11.62 32.93
N ALA A 196 -37.90 10.56 32.20
CA ALA A 196 -37.88 10.57 30.73
C ALA A 196 -38.84 11.66 30.19
N PRO A 197 -38.46 12.38 29.12
CA PRO A 197 -39.37 13.33 28.49
C PRO A 197 -40.54 12.58 27.83
N ALA A 198 -41.75 13.13 27.97
CA ALA A 198 -42.95 12.63 27.34
C ALA A 198 -42.82 12.65 25.80
N ALA A 199 -43.34 11.61 25.15
CA ALA A 199 -43.39 11.47 23.71
C ALA A 199 -44.21 12.62 23.07
N GLY A 200 -43.54 13.59 22.48
CA GLY A 200 -44.12 14.61 21.62
C GLY A 200 -44.23 14.11 20.18
N GLY A 201 -45.44 14.20 19.61
CA GLY A 201 -45.86 13.55 18.37
C GLY A 201 -45.03 13.84 17.12
N ALA A 202 -45.03 12.84 16.24
CA ALA A 202 -44.49 12.90 14.89
C ALA A 202 -45.17 14.03 14.09
N ARG A 203 -44.37 14.92 13.53
CA ARG A 203 -44.78 15.79 12.41
C ARG A 203 -44.32 15.13 11.13
N ASP A 204 -45.29 14.84 10.25
CA ASP A 204 -45.08 14.32 8.91
C ASP A 204 -44.11 15.22 8.12
N VAL A 205 -43.03 14.63 7.63
CA VAL A 205 -42.14 15.23 6.64
C VAL A 205 -42.52 14.64 5.28
N PRO A 206 -42.94 15.44 4.29
CA PRO A 206 -43.27 14.91 2.96
C PRO A 206 -42.01 14.42 2.23
N LEU A 207 -42.12 13.25 1.60
CA LEU A 207 -41.08 12.67 0.74
C LEU A 207 -40.83 13.55 -0.51
N PRO A 208 -39.57 13.73 -0.95
CA PRO A 208 -39.29 14.39 -2.21
C PRO A 208 -39.64 13.50 -3.41
N MET A 209 -40.31 14.09 -4.40
CA MET A 209 -40.71 13.45 -5.67
C MET A 209 -39.49 13.06 -6.52
N PRO A 210 -39.53 11.94 -7.27
CA PRO A 210 -38.45 11.54 -8.16
C PRO A 210 -38.41 12.41 -9.43
N SER A 211 -37.20 12.80 -9.83
CA SER A 211 -36.94 13.54 -11.08
C SER A 211 -37.04 12.63 -12.31
N PRO A 212 -37.52 13.13 -13.46
CA PRO A 212 -37.66 12.31 -14.67
C PRO A 212 -36.31 12.00 -15.32
N VAL A 213 -36.12 10.72 -15.63
CA VAL A 213 -35.01 10.16 -16.39
C VAL A 213 -35.03 10.71 -17.82
N ARG A 214 -33.96 11.40 -18.25
CA ARG A 214 -33.74 11.74 -19.67
C ARG A 214 -33.21 10.51 -20.41
N ASN A 215 -34.06 10.00 -21.29
CA ASN A 215 -33.72 8.97 -22.26
C ASN A 215 -33.01 9.63 -23.44
N SER A 216 -31.75 9.28 -23.71
CA SER A 216 -31.06 9.70 -24.94
C SER A 216 -30.62 8.45 -25.69
N GLN A 217 -31.42 8.02 -26.65
CA GLN A 217 -30.98 7.11 -27.70
C GLN A 217 -30.68 7.90 -28.98
N ALA A 218 -29.52 7.56 -29.55
CA ALA A 218 -29.15 7.49 -30.97
C ALA A 218 -29.18 8.76 -31.85
N VAL A 219 -28.00 9.11 -32.38
CA VAL A 219 -27.80 9.29 -33.84
C VAL A 219 -26.35 8.88 -34.21
N LYS A 220 -26.22 7.87 -35.09
CA LYS A 220 -25.06 7.60 -35.95
C LYS A 220 -25.30 8.33 -37.28
N PRO A 221 -24.28 8.89 -37.95
CA PRO A 221 -24.35 9.07 -39.40
C PRO A 221 -23.43 8.07 -40.11
N ALA A 222 -24.01 7.39 -41.09
CA ALA A 222 -23.31 6.74 -42.19
C ALA A 222 -23.08 7.75 -43.32
N GLY A 223 -21.98 7.64 -44.04
CA GLY A 223 -21.77 8.34 -45.31
C GLY A 223 -20.29 8.47 -45.69
N GLY A 224 -19.86 7.65 -46.65
CA GLY A 224 -18.62 7.83 -47.42
C GLY A 224 -18.74 9.02 -48.40
N PRO A 225 -17.93 9.11 -49.47
CA PRO A 225 -17.33 8.03 -50.26
C PRO A 225 -15.91 7.61 -49.87
#